data_AF-A0A6N2TYJ0-F1
#
_entry.id   AF-A0A6N2TYJ0-F1
#
_cell.length_a   1.000
_cell.length_b   1.000
_cell.length_c   1.000
_cell.angle_alpha   90.00
_cell.angle_beta   90.00
_cell.angle_gamma   90.00
#
_symmetry.space_group_name_H-M   'P 1'
#
loop_
_entity.id
_entity.type
_entity.pdbx_description
1 polymer ?
#
loop_
_entity_poly.entity_id
_entity_poly.type
_entity_poly.pdbx_seq_one_letter_code
_entity_poly.pdbx_strand_id
1 'polypeptide(L)'
;MAFYIKVTKEVADALDLTAIRNKTADGNVLLWQADVAGFPGDTVFERAVEVGGVCLTPQQAKAEIDGTDNPTEVSTPDKYKVEDPEESDNTEGEVTNEHSE
;
A
#
# COMPACT_ATOMS: atom_id res chain seq x y z
N MET A 1 -7.82 23.04 -5.32
CA MET A 1 -6.40 22.62 -5.40
C MET A 1 -6.39 21.15 -5.77
N ALA A 2 -5.54 20.74 -6.71
CA ALA A 2 -5.42 19.34 -7.08
C ALA A 2 -4.33 18.65 -6.25
N PHE A 3 -4.56 17.40 -5.84
CA PHE A 3 -3.62 16.57 -5.09
C PHE A 3 -3.33 15.27 -5.83
N TYR A 4 -2.17 14.69 -5.58
CA TYR A 4 -1.86 13.29 -5.88
C TYR A 4 -1.94 12.50 -4.59
N ILE A 5 -2.32 11.23 -4.64
CA ILE A 5 -2.38 10.38 -3.46
C ILE A 5 -1.29 9.33 -3.60
N LYS A 6 -0.25 9.42 -2.77
CA LYS A 6 0.74 8.35 -2.68
C LYS A 6 0.13 7.20 -1.90
N VAL A 7 0.21 5.99 -2.44
CA VAL A 7 -0.21 4.74 -1.81
C VAL A 7 0.85 3.69 -1.99
N THR A 8 0.79 2.63 -1.17
CA THR A 8 1.63 1.46 -1.36
C THR A 8 1.30 0.73 -2.66
N LYS A 9 2.25 -0.07 -3.16
CA LYS A 9 2.05 -0.83 -4.40
C LYS A 9 0.89 -1.83 -4.26
N GLU A 10 0.73 -2.46 -3.10
CA GLU A 10 -0.32 -3.43 -2.80
C GLU A 10 -1.70 -2.78 -2.92
N VAL A 11 -1.87 -1.56 -2.40
CA VAL A 11 -3.11 -0.80 -2.54
C VAL A 11 -3.37 -0.49 -4.01
N ALA A 12 -2.36 -0.01 -4.76
CA ALA A 12 -2.52 0.30 -6.17
C ALA A 12 -2.81 -0.92 -7.04
N ASP A 13 -2.24 -2.09 -6.69
CA ASP A 13 -2.49 -3.36 -7.37
C ASP A 13 -3.92 -3.84 -7.10
N ALA A 14 -4.40 -3.76 -5.85
CA ALA A 14 -5.77 -4.12 -5.50
C ALA A 14 -6.85 -3.22 -6.14
N LEU A 15 -6.46 -2.02 -6.60
CA LEU A 15 -7.33 -1.10 -7.35
C LEU A 15 -7.15 -1.21 -8.87
N ASP A 16 -6.28 -2.10 -9.36
CA ASP A 16 -5.91 -2.24 -10.77
C ASP A 16 -5.33 -0.94 -11.40
N LEU A 17 -4.68 -0.10 -10.59
CA LEU A 17 -4.19 1.22 -11.01
C LEU A 17 -2.68 1.25 -11.28
N THR A 18 -1.91 0.29 -10.76
CA THR A 18 -0.43 0.29 -10.84
C THR A 18 0.11 0.39 -12.27
N ALA A 19 -0.58 -0.19 -13.25
CA ALA A 19 -0.13 -0.17 -14.65
C ALA A 19 -0.37 1.18 -15.36
N ILE A 20 -1.27 2.02 -14.85
CA ILE A 20 -1.74 3.25 -15.50
C ILE A 20 -1.43 4.51 -14.69
N ARG A 21 -0.62 4.38 -13.64
CA ARG A 21 -0.21 5.47 -12.75
C ARG A 21 1.30 5.57 -12.64
N ASN A 22 1.75 6.75 -12.25
CA ASN A 22 3.17 7.01 -12.05
C ASN A 22 3.64 6.33 -10.77
N LYS A 23 4.82 5.72 -10.85
CA LYS A 23 5.52 5.18 -9.69
C LYS A 23 6.44 6.23 -9.10
N THR A 24 6.61 6.18 -7.80
CA THR A 24 7.62 6.95 -7.06
C THR A 24 8.93 6.18 -7.03
N ALA A 25 10.03 6.85 -6.72
CA ALA A 25 11.36 6.26 -6.68
C ALA A 25 11.51 5.15 -5.62
N ASP A 26 10.71 5.20 -4.55
CA ASP A 26 10.65 4.21 -3.48
C ASP A 26 9.68 3.04 -3.76
N GLY A 27 9.14 2.94 -4.99
CA GLY A 27 8.33 1.80 -5.44
C GLY A 27 6.83 1.91 -5.16
N ASN A 28 6.39 3.00 -4.52
CA ASN A 28 4.99 3.33 -4.30
C ASN A 28 4.33 3.92 -5.58
N VAL A 29 3.03 4.22 -5.51
CA VAL A 29 2.25 4.67 -6.67
C VAL A 29 1.49 5.96 -6.37
N LEU A 30 1.42 6.86 -7.35
CA LEU A 30 0.69 8.12 -7.27
C LEU A 30 -0.67 8.02 -7.98
N LEU A 31 -1.74 7.97 -7.20
CA LEU A 31 -3.11 8.00 -7.69
C LEU A 31 -3.60 9.42 -7.94
N TRP A 32 -4.60 9.56 -8.80
CA TRP A 32 -5.36 10.79 -8.99
C TRP A 32 -6.48 10.90 -7.96
N GLN A 33 -6.94 12.13 -7.68
CA GLN A 33 -8.07 12.33 -6.76
C GLN A 33 -9.35 11.61 -7.22
N ALA A 34 -9.53 11.44 -8.53
CA ALA A 34 -10.67 10.72 -9.09
C ALA A 34 -10.65 9.22 -8.72
N ASP A 35 -9.46 8.64 -8.56
CA ASP A 35 -9.29 7.22 -8.24
C ASP A 35 -9.76 6.92 -6.81
N VAL A 36 -9.63 7.90 -5.90
CA VAL A 36 -10.07 7.77 -4.50
C VAL A 36 -11.47 8.35 -4.26
N ALA A 37 -12.16 8.82 -5.31
CA ALA A 37 -13.41 9.54 -5.15
C ALA A 37 -14.55 8.69 -4.56
N GLY A 38 -14.50 7.37 -4.79
CA GLY A 38 -15.49 6.40 -4.31
C GLY A 38 -15.29 5.90 -2.87
N PHE A 39 -14.18 6.26 -2.21
CA PHE A 39 -13.95 5.87 -0.82
C PHE A 39 -14.73 6.75 0.16
N PRO A 40 -15.08 6.24 1.35
CA PRO A 40 -15.61 7.02 2.46
C PRO A 40 -14.75 8.25 2.81
N GLY A 41 -15.40 9.36 3.15
CA GLY A 41 -14.75 10.61 3.57
C GLY A 41 -15.28 11.84 2.84
N ASP A 42 -15.48 12.93 3.58
CA ASP A 42 -15.99 14.19 3.03
C ASP A 42 -14.90 14.90 2.23
N THR A 43 -13.65 14.82 2.70
CA THR A 43 -12.49 15.43 2.05
C THR A 43 -11.63 14.41 1.29
N VAL A 44 -10.80 14.88 0.36
CA VAL A 44 -9.79 14.02 -0.29
C VAL A 44 -8.78 13.45 0.71
N PHE A 45 -8.50 14.18 1.80
CA PHE A 45 -7.57 13.74 2.83
C PHE A 45 -8.10 12.54 3.59
N GLU A 46 -9.37 12.57 3.97
CA GLU A 46 -10.05 11.44 4.65
C GLU A 46 -10.11 10.21 3.72
N ARG A 47 -10.44 10.43 2.44
CA ARG A 47 -10.46 9.35 1.44
C ARG A 47 -9.08 8.74 1.18
N ALA A 48 -8.03 9.56 1.20
CA ALA A 48 -6.66 9.07 1.10
C ALA A 48 -6.31 8.19 2.30
N VAL A 49 -6.66 8.60 3.52
CA VAL A 49 -6.43 7.80 4.74
C VAL A 49 -7.14 6.45 4.69
N GLU A 50 -8.36 6.39 4.14
CA GLU A 50 -9.13 5.13 4.01
C GLU A 50 -8.41 4.07 3.16
N VAL A 51 -7.58 4.49 2.22
CA VAL A 51 -6.72 3.60 1.41
C VAL A 51 -5.28 3.52 1.91
N GLY A 52 -4.98 4.10 3.07
CA GLY A 52 -3.63 4.16 3.65
C GLY A 52 -2.67 5.11 2.93
N GLY A 53 -3.21 6.00 2.09
CA GLY A 53 -2.46 6.96 1.31
C GLY A 53 -2.34 8.35 1.92
N VAL A 54 -1.42 9.14 1.36
CA VAL A 54 -1.16 10.53 1.77
C VAL A 54 -1.32 11.47 0.58
N CYS A 55 -2.02 12.59 0.81
CA CYS A 55 -2.19 13.64 -0.18
C CYS A 55 -0.91 14.47 -0.35
N LEU A 56 -0.45 14.57 -1.59
CA LEU A 56 0.74 15.32 -2.00
C LEU A 56 0.35 16.47 -2.92
N THR A 57 1.00 17.62 -2.72
CA THR A 57 0.99 18.70 -3.72
C THR A 57 1.68 18.24 -5.01
N PRO A 58 1.44 18.90 -6.16
CA PRO A 58 2.15 18.57 -7.40
C PRO A 58 3.67 18.61 -7.27
N GLN A 59 4.21 19.54 -6.45
CA GLN A 59 5.65 19.66 -6.18
C GLN A 59 6.17 18.46 -5.38
N GLN A 60 5.46 18.04 -4.34
CA GLN A 60 5.84 16.84 -3.56
C GLN A 60 5.74 15.58 -4.41
N ALA A 61 4.67 15.41 -5.19
CA ALA A 61 4.49 14.28 -6.09
C ALA A 61 5.65 14.18 -7.11
N LYS A 62 6.08 15.32 -7.66
CA LYS A 62 7.26 15.37 -8.52
C LYS A 62 8.53 14.93 -7.78
N ALA A 63 8.75 15.42 -6.56
CA ALA A 63 9.90 15.02 -5.75
C ALA A 63 9.91 13.52 -5.43
N GLU A 64 8.74 12.91 -5.18
CA GLU A 64 8.62 11.46 -4.97
C GLU A 64 8.95 10.66 -6.24
N ILE A 65 8.59 11.15 -7.42
CA ILE A 65 8.95 10.52 -8.71
C ILE A 65 10.46 10.64 -8.97
N ASP A 66 11.02 11.83 -8.80
CA ASP A 66 12.42 12.12 -9.07
C ASP A 66 13.36 11.46 -8.02
N GLY A 67 12.82 11.11 -6.85
CA GLY A 67 13.55 10.62 -5.69
C GLY A 67 13.87 11.74 -4.69
N THR A 68 13.60 11.48 -3.42
CA THR A 68 13.82 12.43 -2.31
C THR A 68 14.47 11.72 -1.12
N ASP A 69 15.27 12.46 -0.34
CA ASP A 69 15.95 11.93 0.85
C ASP A 69 14.98 11.53 1.96
N ASN A 70 13.77 12.11 1.97
CA ASN A 70 12.75 11.87 2.99
C ASN A 70 11.41 11.57 2.30
N PRO A 71 11.24 10.36 1.74
CA PRO A 71 10.00 9.98 1.08
C PRO A 71 8.83 9.98 2.07
N THR A 72 7.64 10.31 1.59
CA THR A 72 6.43 10.33 2.40
C THR A 72 6.01 8.89 2.71
N GLU A 73 5.95 8.55 3.99
CA GLU A 73 5.50 7.25 4.47
C GLU A 73 4.01 7.04 4.18
N VAL A 74 3.66 5.81 3.79
CA VAL A 74 2.29 5.35 3.49
C VAL A 74 2.08 3.98 4.12
N SER A 75 0.83 3.58 4.34
CA SER A 75 0.49 2.31 4.98
C SER A 75 -0.36 1.45 4.05
N THR A 76 -0.26 0.13 4.18
CA THR A 76 -1.17 -0.83 3.53
C THR A 76 -2.22 -1.29 4.54
N PRO A 77 -3.48 -0.83 4.43
CA PRO A 77 -4.59 -1.35 5.25
C PRO A 77 -4.74 -2.87 5.08
N ASP A 78 -5.18 -3.56 6.14
CA ASP A 78 -5.26 -5.03 6.17
C ASP A 78 -6.09 -5.63 5.02
N LYS A 79 -7.15 -4.94 4.59
CA LYS A 79 -8.00 -5.35 3.45
C LYS A 79 -7.26 -5.42 2.10
N TYR A 80 -6.06 -4.85 2.00
CA TYR A 80 -5.21 -4.87 0.81
C TYR A 80 -3.94 -5.70 0.99
N LYS A 81 -3.71 -6.23 2.20
CA LYS A 81 -2.63 -7.19 2.40
C LYS A 81 -3.08 -8.49 1.74
N VAL A 82 -2.37 -8.89 0.69
CA VAL A 82 -2.57 -10.20 0.10
C VAL A 82 -2.04 -11.20 1.13
N GLU A 83 -2.91 -12.09 1.63
CA GLU A 83 -2.44 -13.27 2.34
C GLU A 83 -1.65 -14.10 1.34
N ASP A 84 -0.32 -14.05 1.45
CA ASP A 84 0.53 -14.99 0.72
C ASP A 84 0.13 -16.41 1.18
N PRO A 85 -0.21 -17.35 0.28
CA PRO A 85 -0.55 -18.72 0.67
C PRO A 85 0.62 -19.49 1.30
N GLU A 86 1.79 -18.89 1.51
CA GLU A 86 2.98 -19.52 2.06
C GLU A 86 3.38 -18.98 3.44
N GLU A 87 2.44 -18.94 4.39
CA GLU A 87 2.83 -18.97 5.82
C GLU A 87 1.78 -19.67 6.69
N SER A 88 1.49 -20.93 6.36
CA SER A 88 0.80 -21.85 7.26
C SER A 88 1.52 -23.19 7.32
N ASP A 89 2.77 -23.18 7.80
CA ASP A 89 3.33 -24.36 8.45
C ASP A 89 4.33 -23.94 9.53
N ASN A 90 3.86 -23.89 10.77
CA ASN A 90 4.60 -24.34 11.95
C ASN A 90 3.82 -24.01 13.23
N THR A 91 2.85 -24.86 13.54
CA THR A 91 2.38 -25.17 14.90
C THR A 91 1.77 -26.57 14.73
N GLU A 92 2.26 -27.68 15.29
CA GLU A 92 2.51 -27.96 16.70
C GLU A 92 3.09 -29.39 16.84
N GLY A 93 3.79 -29.69 17.92
CA GLY A 93 3.66 -31.01 18.55
C GLY A 93 4.85 -31.97 18.50
N GLU A 94 5.68 -31.91 19.54
CA GLU A 94 6.46 -33.03 20.08
C GLU A 94 5.56 -34.26 20.32
N VAL A 95 5.95 -35.43 19.78
CA VAL A 95 5.71 -36.73 20.43
C VAL A 95 6.93 -37.63 20.27
N THR A 96 7.57 -37.88 21.41
CA THR A 96 8.56 -38.94 21.62
C THR A 96 7.96 -40.31 21.33
N ASN A 97 8.66 -41.18 20.58
CA ASN A 97 8.37 -42.62 20.63
C ASN A 97 9.66 -43.45 20.61
N GLU A 98 9.96 -43.97 21.80
CA GLU A 98 10.68 -45.18 22.17
C GLU A 98 11.14 -46.14 21.04
N HIS A 99 12.44 -46.44 21.01
CA HIS A 99 13.02 -47.59 20.31
C HIS A 99 13.45 -48.64 21.34
N SER A 100 12.65 -49.70 21.46
CA SER A 100 13.06 -50.99 22.00
C SER A 100 13.17 -51.97 20.84
N GLU A 101 14.36 -52.53 20.62
CA GLU A 101 14.69 -53.97 20.47
C GLU A 101 16.15 -54.14 19.98
#